data_AF-A0A3P6SV20-F1
#
_entry.id   AF-A0A3P6SV20-F1
#
_cell.length_a   1.000
_cell.length_b   1.000
_cell.length_c   1.000
_cell.angle_alpha   90.00
_cell.angle_beta   90.00
_cell.angle_gamma   90.00
#
_symmetry.space_group_name_H-M   'P 1'
#
loop_
_entity.id
_entity.type
_entity.pdbx_description
1 polymer ?
#
loop_
_entity_poly.entity_id
_entity_poly.type
_entity_poly.pdbx_seq_one_letter_code
_entity_poly.pdbx_strand_id
1 'polypeptide(L)'
;MGTQSFAAIACIAFTFSAGGIEAQLSAMFGNAVQADNCAQWTTWGPCIWLKGNNPRWERSYFDQLLPGKNGCREHIFFKLLHERWSVAFNNFYNYLRDITISKQQCGQCSYQQSCGRKCHRR
;
A
#
# COMPACT_ATOMS: atom_id res chain seq x y z
N MET A 1 -24.52 68.45 15.49
CA MET A 1 -23.96 68.22 14.14
C MET A 1 -22.54 67.71 14.37
N GLY A 2 -22.16 66.45 14.25
CA GLY A 2 -22.71 65.30 13.52
C GLY A 2 -21.65 64.85 12.50
N THR A 3 -20.69 64.02 12.93
CA THR A 3 -19.71 63.30 12.06
C THR A 3 -19.16 62.11 12.86
N GLN A 4 -19.88 61.00 12.89
CA GLN A 4 -19.61 59.75 12.13
C GLN A 4 -18.30 59.03 12.51
N SER A 5 -18.48 58.05 13.39
CA SER A 5 -17.80 56.77 13.57
C SER A 5 -16.70 56.41 12.55
N PHE A 6 -15.45 56.38 13.02
CA PHE A 6 -14.42 55.50 12.47
C PHE A 6 -14.32 54.25 13.35
N ALA A 7 -15.33 53.38 13.24
CA ALA A 7 -15.16 52.00 13.65
C ALA A 7 -14.18 51.39 12.64
N ALA A 8 -12.91 51.26 13.04
CA ALA A 8 -11.91 50.52 12.30
C ALA A 8 -12.38 49.06 12.21
N ILE A 9 -13.07 48.74 11.12
CA ILE A 9 -13.40 47.36 10.75
C ILE A 9 -12.08 46.71 10.39
N ALA A 10 -11.43 46.12 11.40
CA ALA A 10 -10.38 45.15 11.20
C ALA A 10 -11.01 43.95 10.51
N CYS A 11 -11.00 43.94 9.18
CA CYS A 11 -11.26 42.75 8.38
C CYS A 11 -10.18 41.72 8.71
N ILE A 12 -10.43 40.91 9.75
CA ILE A 12 -9.66 39.71 10.03
C ILE A 12 -9.94 38.76 8.87
N ALA A 13 -9.10 38.82 7.84
CA ALA A 13 -9.04 37.80 6.81
C ALA A 13 -8.52 36.53 7.47
N PHE A 14 -9.43 35.70 7.97
CA PHE A 14 -9.13 34.31 8.30
C PHE A 14 -8.76 33.62 6.99
N THR A 15 -7.47 33.60 6.66
CA THR A 15 -6.91 32.69 5.67
C THR A 15 -7.13 31.28 6.22
N PHE A 16 -8.18 30.61 5.77
CA PHE A 16 -8.30 29.17 5.89
C PHE A 16 -7.15 28.57 5.09
N SER A 17 -6.03 28.30 5.76
CA SER A 17 -5.05 27.35 5.28
C SER A 17 -5.72 25.98 5.33
N ALA A 18 -6.43 25.63 4.26
CA ALA A 18 -6.74 24.25 3.96
C ALA A 18 -5.41 23.54 3.68
N GLY A 19 -4.69 23.20 4.75
CA GLY A 19 -3.60 22.24 4.67
C GLY A 19 -4.23 20.96 4.14
N GLY A 20 -3.91 20.62 2.88
CA GLY A 20 -4.43 19.44 2.23
C GLY A 20 -4.19 18.25 3.16
N ILE A 21 -5.27 17.59 3.58
CA ILE A 21 -5.14 16.33 4.28
C ILE A 21 -4.71 15.32 3.22
N GLU A 22 -3.39 15.15 3.06
CA GLU A 22 -2.82 14.07 2.24
C GLU A 22 -3.03 12.75 2.98
N ALA A 23 -4.24 12.20 2.86
CA ALA A 23 -4.54 10.86 3.36
C ALA A 23 -4.14 9.83 2.30
N GLN A 24 -3.21 8.93 2.65
CA GLN A 24 -2.87 7.79 1.81
C GLN A 24 -3.60 6.54 2.32
N LEU A 25 -4.17 5.77 1.39
CA LEU A 25 -4.77 4.46 1.69
C LEU A 25 -3.69 3.51 2.22
N SER A 26 -3.82 3.12 3.49
CA SER A 26 -3.04 2.06 4.14
C SER A 26 -3.93 0.83 4.30
N ALA A 27 -3.65 -0.24 3.56
CA ALA A 27 -4.30 -1.53 3.76
C ALA A 27 -3.48 -2.37 4.74
N MET A 28 -4.03 -2.66 5.93
CA MET A 28 -3.42 -3.58 6.88
C MET A 28 -4.08 -4.96 6.74
N PHE A 29 -3.34 -5.94 6.23
CA PHE A 29 -3.76 -7.35 6.27
C PHE A 29 -3.17 -8.05 7.50
N GLY A 30 -3.53 -7.59 8.72
CA GLY A 30 -3.23 -8.25 10.00
C GLY A 30 -1.74 -8.55 10.32
N ASN A 31 -1.48 -9.09 11.52
CA ASN A 31 -0.20 -9.71 11.83
C ASN A 31 -0.25 -11.15 11.31
N ALA A 32 0.25 -11.38 10.09
CA ALA A 32 0.35 -12.73 9.57
C ALA A 32 1.30 -13.57 10.45
N VAL A 33 0.84 -14.72 10.93
CA VAL A 33 1.62 -15.64 11.75
C VAL A 33 1.92 -16.90 10.95
N GLN A 34 3.18 -17.33 10.98
CA GLN A 34 3.59 -18.60 10.39
C GLN A 34 2.93 -19.74 11.18
N ALA A 35 2.16 -20.57 10.49
CA ALA A 35 1.51 -21.71 11.10
C ALA A 35 2.54 -22.79 11.49
N ASP A 36 2.32 -23.44 12.62
CA ASP A 36 3.16 -24.51 13.19
C ASP A 36 3.11 -25.83 12.40
N ASN A 37 2.14 -25.98 11.50
CA ASN A 37 1.93 -27.19 10.71
C ASN A 37 2.82 -27.31 9.46
N CYS A 38 3.78 -26.40 9.27
CA CYS A 38 4.71 -26.41 8.14
C CYS A 38 6.14 -26.71 8.62
N ALA A 39 6.83 -27.63 7.92
CA ALA A 39 8.19 -28.02 8.30
C ALA A 39 9.23 -26.90 8.07
N GLN A 40 8.98 -26.01 7.11
CA GLN A 40 9.85 -24.91 6.77
C GLN A 40 9.04 -23.69 6.36
N TRP A 41 9.57 -22.51 6.68
CA TRP A 41 9.03 -21.23 6.21
C TRP A 41 10.12 -20.45 5.50
N THR A 42 9.76 -19.72 4.45
CA THR A 42 10.64 -18.68 3.91
C THR A 42 10.72 -17.52 4.90
N THR A 43 11.80 -16.75 4.85
CA THR A 43 11.82 -15.44 5.52
C THR A 43 10.66 -14.58 5.05
N TRP A 44 10.19 -13.67 5.90
CA TRP A 44 9.24 -12.65 5.49
C TRP A 44 9.81 -11.84 4.33
N GLY A 45 8.99 -11.67 3.29
CA GLY A 45 9.31 -10.78 2.18
C GLY A 45 9.35 -9.32 2.64
N PRO A 46 10.02 -8.44 1.89
CA PRO A 46 10.03 -7.01 2.20
C PRO A 46 8.63 -6.42 2.04
N CYS A 47 8.36 -5.32 2.75
CA CYS A 47 7.14 -4.55 2.56
C CYS A 47 6.97 -4.11 1.11
N ILE A 48 5.77 -4.33 0.59
CA ILE A 48 5.40 -3.93 -0.77
C ILE A 48 4.80 -2.54 -0.74
N TRP A 49 5.21 -1.72 -1.71
CA TRP A 49 4.77 -0.35 -1.82
C TRP A 49 4.42 0.00 -3.26
N LEU A 50 3.51 0.96 -3.43
CA LEU A 50 2.94 1.29 -4.73
C LEU A 50 3.91 2.10 -5.60
N LYS A 51 4.76 2.94 -4.99
CA LYS A 51 5.58 3.93 -5.72
C LYS A 51 6.84 4.27 -4.94
N GLY A 52 8.01 4.24 -5.56
CA GLY A 52 9.25 4.64 -4.88
C GLY A 52 10.50 4.38 -5.73
N ASN A 53 11.67 4.51 -5.11
CA ASN A 53 12.96 4.43 -5.82
C ASN A 53 13.46 2.99 -6.05
N ASN A 54 12.71 1.97 -5.62
CA ASN A 54 13.08 0.58 -5.89
C ASN A 54 12.53 0.17 -7.27
N PRO A 55 13.38 -0.31 -8.20
CA PRO A 55 12.93 -0.78 -9.53
C PRO A 55 11.88 -1.89 -9.47
N ARG A 56 11.72 -2.56 -8.33
CA ARG A 56 10.61 -3.50 -8.10
C ARG A 56 9.25 -2.83 -8.33
N TRP A 57 9.06 -1.57 -7.93
CA TRP A 57 7.76 -0.88 -7.96
C TRP A 57 7.27 -0.55 -9.38
N GLU A 58 8.14 -0.67 -10.38
CA GLU A 58 7.78 -0.51 -11.79
C GLU A 58 7.21 -1.80 -12.40
N ARG A 59 7.38 -2.94 -11.73
CA ARG A 59 6.91 -4.25 -12.21
C ARG A 59 5.39 -4.40 -12.06
N SER A 60 4.83 -5.43 -12.69
CA SER A 60 3.44 -5.85 -12.47
C SER A 60 3.17 -6.11 -10.98
N TYR A 61 1.93 -5.92 -10.52
CA TYR A 61 1.58 -6.08 -9.11
C TYR A 61 1.97 -7.46 -8.58
N PHE A 62 1.69 -8.51 -9.34
CA PHE A 62 2.02 -9.88 -8.97
C PHE A 62 3.54 -10.17 -8.95
N ASP A 63 4.34 -9.50 -9.80
CA ASP A 63 5.80 -9.59 -9.73
C ASP A 63 6.40 -8.81 -8.54
N GLN A 64 5.70 -7.77 -8.06
CA GLN A 64 6.05 -7.09 -6.81
C GLN A 64 5.78 -8.00 -5.61
N LEU A 65 4.65 -8.72 -5.62
CA LEU A 65 4.28 -9.69 -4.59
C LEU A 65 5.30 -10.81 -4.45
N LEU A 66 5.91 -11.27 -5.55
CA LEU A 66 6.76 -12.45 -5.56
C LEU A 66 8.24 -12.12 -5.76
N PRO A 67 9.01 -11.82 -4.70
CA PRO A 67 10.42 -11.51 -4.83
C PRO A 67 11.23 -12.75 -5.24
N GLY A 68 11.42 -12.92 -6.56
CA GLY A 68 12.29 -13.94 -7.14
C GLY A 68 11.90 -15.39 -6.79
N LYS A 69 12.91 -16.26 -6.67
CA LYS A 69 12.75 -17.72 -6.43
C LYS A 69 12.22 -18.07 -5.03
N ASN A 70 12.15 -17.09 -4.12
CA ASN A 70 11.71 -17.29 -2.73
C ASN A 70 10.25 -16.86 -2.50
N GLY A 71 9.58 -16.28 -3.51
CA GLY A 71 8.16 -15.92 -3.40
C GLY A 71 7.22 -17.12 -3.51
N CYS A 72 5.98 -16.96 -3.05
CA CYS A 72 4.97 -18.04 -3.03
C CYS A 72 4.35 -18.32 -4.42
N ARG A 73 5.16 -18.31 -5.49
CA ARG A 73 4.71 -18.39 -6.89
C ARG A 73 3.99 -19.69 -7.21
N GLU A 74 4.32 -20.75 -6.48
CA GLU A 74 3.79 -22.09 -6.71
C GLU A 74 2.44 -22.33 -6.03
N HIS A 75 2.02 -21.45 -5.13
CA HIS A 75 0.77 -21.63 -4.41
C HIS A 75 -0.43 -21.52 -5.36
N ILE A 76 -1.32 -22.51 -5.31
CA ILE A 76 -2.44 -22.63 -6.26
C ILE A 76 -3.35 -21.41 -6.26
N PHE A 77 -3.59 -20.83 -5.07
CA PHE A 77 -4.36 -19.59 -4.95
C PHE A 77 -3.72 -18.46 -5.76
N PHE A 78 -2.39 -18.34 -5.70
CA PHE A 78 -1.65 -17.31 -6.43
C PHE A 78 -1.71 -17.55 -7.94
N LYS A 79 -1.50 -18.79 -8.39
CA LYS A 79 -1.60 -19.14 -9.81
C LYS A 79 -2.98 -18.83 -10.40
N LEU A 80 -4.04 -19.25 -9.71
CA LEU A 80 -5.42 -19.01 -10.16
C LEU A 80 -5.78 -17.53 -10.17
N LEU A 81 -5.38 -16.78 -9.13
CA LEU A 81 -5.60 -15.33 -9.08
C LEU A 81 -4.84 -14.61 -10.20
N HIS A 82 -3.59 -14.97 -10.42
CA HIS A 82 -2.77 -14.40 -11.47
C HIS A 82 -3.37 -14.71 -12.86
N GLU A 83 -3.67 -15.98 -13.14
CA GLU A 83 -4.22 -16.40 -14.44
C GLU A 83 -5.55 -15.73 -14.77
N ARG A 84 -6.45 -15.58 -13.78
CA ARG A 84 -7.80 -15.04 -14.03
C ARG A 84 -7.92 -13.53 -13.88
N TRP A 85 -7.15 -12.94 -12.97
CA TRP A 85 -7.38 -11.57 -12.52
C TRP A 85 -6.13 -10.67 -12.62
N SER A 86 -5.00 -11.16 -13.15
CA SER A 86 -3.77 -10.37 -13.32
C SER A 86 -4.02 -9.00 -13.94
N VAL A 87 -4.78 -8.96 -15.03
CA VAL A 87 -5.10 -7.70 -15.74
C VAL A 87 -5.87 -6.73 -14.85
N ALA A 88 -6.92 -7.20 -14.18
CA ALA A 88 -7.75 -6.36 -13.30
C ALA A 88 -6.93 -5.79 -12.13
N PHE A 89 -6.16 -6.64 -11.46
CA PHE A 89 -5.28 -6.21 -10.36
C PHE A 89 -4.19 -5.25 -10.84
N ASN A 90 -3.54 -5.52 -11.97
CA ASN A 90 -2.53 -4.62 -12.53
C ASN A 90 -3.14 -3.25 -12.85
N ASN A 91 -4.33 -3.20 -13.47
CA ASN A 91 -5.01 -1.93 -13.75
C ASN A 91 -5.36 -1.17 -12.46
N PHE A 92 -5.93 -1.85 -11.47
CA PHE A 92 -6.27 -1.27 -10.17
C PHE A 92 -5.03 -0.71 -9.46
N TYR A 93 -3.96 -1.49 -9.39
CA TYR A 93 -2.72 -1.07 -8.72
C TYR A 93 -1.93 -0.03 -9.51
N ASN A 94 -2.02 -0.01 -10.84
CA ASN A 94 -1.49 1.08 -11.67
C ASN A 94 -2.20 2.39 -11.35
N TYR A 95 -3.55 2.39 -11.28
CA TYR A 95 -4.31 3.56 -10.87
C TYR A 95 -3.91 4.04 -9.46
N LEU A 96 -3.84 3.12 -8.49
CA LEU A 96 -3.41 3.47 -7.13
C LEU A 96 -1.99 4.04 -7.10
N ARG A 97 -1.06 3.50 -7.90
CA ARG A 97 0.31 4.00 -8.02
C ARG A 97 0.35 5.42 -8.58
N ASP A 98 -0.46 5.73 -9.58
CA ASP A 98 -0.50 7.05 -10.20
C ASP A 98 -0.98 8.12 -9.22
N ILE A 99 -2.04 7.83 -8.46
CA ILE A 99 -2.57 8.75 -7.44
C ILE A 99 -1.75 8.77 -6.15
N THR A 100 -0.81 7.84 -5.96
CA THR A 100 0.05 7.80 -4.77
C THR A 100 1.06 8.95 -4.81
N ILE A 101 0.99 9.83 -3.82
CA ILE A 101 1.88 10.99 -3.68
C ILE A 101 3.24 10.55 -3.13
N SER A 102 3.23 9.79 -2.02
CA SER A 102 4.47 9.42 -1.32
C SER A 102 5.26 8.35 -2.06
N LYS A 103 6.52 8.67 -2.36
CA LYS A 103 7.53 7.69 -2.83
C LYS A 103 8.14 6.87 -1.69
N GLN A 104 7.88 7.25 -0.45
CA GLN A 104 8.33 6.55 0.74
C GLN A 104 7.20 5.72 1.32
N GLN A 105 7.55 4.57 1.89
CA GLN A 105 6.60 3.75 2.63
C GLN A 105 6.08 4.54 3.84
N CYS A 106 4.77 4.78 3.89
CA CYS A 106 4.13 5.44 5.02
C CYS A 106 2.86 4.68 5.44
N GLY A 107 2.55 4.67 6.74
CA GLY A 107 1.51 3.80 7.32
C GLY A 107 2.02 2.40 7.68
N GLN A 108 1.09 1.48 7.95
CA GLN A 108 1.43 0.06 8.17
C GLN A 108 1.82 -0.60 6.85
N CYS A 109 2.57 -1.69 6.92
CA CYS A 109 3.03 -2.40 5.74
C CYS A 109 1.84 -2.89 4.89
N SER A 110 1.76 -2.48 3.61
CA SER A 110 0.60 -2.80 2.77
C SER A 110 0.42 -4.32 2.57
N TYR A 111 1.52 -5.05 2.35
CA TYR A 111 1.51 -6.51 2.22
C TYR A 111 2.90 -7.10 2.50
N GLN A 112 2.96 -8.18 3.28
CA GLN A 112 4.11 -9.08 3.42
C GLN A 112 3.63 -10.52 3.24
N GLN A 113 4.54 -11.37 2.76
CA GLN A 113 4.27 -12.79 2.60
C GLN A 113 5.44 -13.64 3.09
N SER A 114 5.11 -14.84 3.57
CA SER A 114 6.03 -15.93 3.86
C SER A 114 5.36 -17.24 3.43
N CYS A 115 6.13 -18.14 2.84
CA CYS A 115 5.61 -19.37 2.25
C CYS A 115 6.01 -20.57 3.11
N GLY A 116 5.01 -21.32 3.57
CA GLY A 116 5.21 -22.61 4.22
C GLY A 116 5.51 -23.69 3.19
N ARG A 117 6.44 -24.60 3.50
CA ARG A 117 6.77 -25.77 2.69
C ARG A 117 6.55 -27.04 3.51
N LYS A 118 6.11 -28.11 2.83
CA LYS A 118 5.78 -29.41 3.45
C LYS A 118 4.81 -29.25 4.63
N CYS A 119 3.72 -28.53 4.39
CA CYS A 119 2.68 -28.33 5.40
C CYS A 119 1.73 -29.54 5.44
N HIS A 120 1.38 -30.01 6.63
CA HIS A 120 0.34 -31.02 6.79
C HIS A 120 -1.03 -30.36 6.94
N ARG A 121 -2.09 -31.05 6.54
CA ARG A 121 -3.46 -30.53 6.64
C ARG A 121 -3.82 -30.40 8.12
N ARG A 122 -4.39 -29.24 8.50
CA ARG A 122 -5.06 -29.05 9.79
C ARG A 122 -6.48 -29.58 9.73
#